data_AF-A0A2T7NVV0-F1
#
_entry.id   AF-A0A2T7NVV0-F1
#
_cell.length_a   1.000
_cell.length_b   1.000
_cell.length_c   1.000
_cell.angle_alpha   90.00
_cell.angle_beta   90.00
_cell.angle_gamma   90.00
#
_symmetry.space_group_name_H-M   'P 1'
#
loop_
_entity.id
_entity.type
_entity.pdbx_description
1 polymer ?
#
loop_
_entity_poly.entity_id
_entity_poly.type
_entity_poly.pdbx_seq_one_letter_code
_entity_poly.pdbx_strand_id
1 'polypeptide(L)'
;MFADDTTIHAHHQKIEPLASLLQLSADELQAWTESNHMSLNPQKTEVMLLTTRQKRQNLATPFPTTQIGAQSITEVQFHKLMGVTIDNNLSWSQHISTTSKNISKKVYQLSRIKHFLDTHTRKLFYLTHIQSVIDYASTLWDSASGSSMKPLASVQRRAIKAVLLKPKLDPRKASVACKTTGIVTVSMTPGIGNTRDCESEVCSVR
;
A
#
# COMPACT_ATOMS: atom_id res chain seq x y z
N MET A 1 0.89 -7.31 -14.85
CA MET A 1 -0.39 -7.85 -15.33
C MET A 1 -0.86 -8.89 -14.32
N PHE A 2 -2.12 -8.82 -13.91
CA PHE A 2 -2.75 -9.81 -13.04
C PHE A 2 -4.19 -10.00 -13.48
N ALA A 3 -4.58 -11.23 -13.84
CA ALA A 3 -5.86 -11.53 -14.48
C ALA A 3 -6.13 -10.58 -15.67
N ASP A 4 -7.25 -9.85 -15.65
CA ASP A 4 -7.64 -8.83 -16.63
C ASP A 4 -7.05 -7.44 -16.33
N ASP A 5 -6.60 -7.20 -15.09
CA ASP A 5 -6.00 -5.93 -14.70
C ASP A 5 -4.58 -5.79 -15.27
N THR A 6 -4.45 -4.89 -16.24
CA THR A 6 -3.19 -4.56 -16.91
C THR A 6 -2.83 -3.09 -16.67
N THR A 7 -1.55 -2.83 -16.43
CA THR A 7 -1.03 -1.48 -16.23
C THR A 7 0.11 -1.26 -17.19
N ILE A 8 0.00 -0.23 -18.03
CA ILE A 8 1.07 0.27 -18.88
C ILE A 8 1.71 1.48 -18.20
N HIS A 9 3.01 1.66 -18.40
CA HIS A 9 3.73 2.82 -17.88
C HIS A 9 4.70 3.36 -18.92
N ALA A 10 4.83 4.68 -18.94
CA ALA A 10 5.77 5.40 -19.77
C ALA A 10 6.57 6.36 -18.89
N HIS A 11 7.80 6.68 -19.31
CA HIS A 11 8.66 7.61 -18.58
C HIS A 11 9.32 8.58 -19.55
N HIS A 12 9.27 9.88 -19.23
CA HIS A 12 9.97 10.92 -19.95
C HIS A 12 10.15 12.16 -19.06
N GLN A 13 11.16 12.99 -19.33
CA GLN A 13 11.45 14.18 -18.51
C GLN A 13 10.47 15.34 -18.73
N LYS A 14 9.88 15.40 -19.94
CA LYS A 14 8.90 16.40 -20.39
C LYS A 14 7.53 15.75 -20.58
N ILE A 15 6.45 16.49 -20.31
CA ILE A 15 5.07 16.00 -20.42
C ILE A 15 4.68 15.67 -21.86
N GLU A 16 4.95 16.55 -22.83
CA GLU A 16 4.47 16.33 -24.21
C GLU A 16 4.95 15.00 -24.79
N PRO A 17 6.26 14.67 -24.76
CA PRO A 17 6.71 13.37 -25.27
C PRO A 17 6.28 12.19 -24.39
N LEU A 18 6.04 12.43 -23.08
CA LEU A 18 5.47 11.41 -22.20
C LEU A 18 4.06 11.02 -22.65
N ALA A 19 3.22 12.01 -22.92
CA ALA A 19 1.84 11.81 -23.36
C ALA A 19 1.80 11.12 -24.73
N SER A 20 2.66 11.54 -25.67
CA SER A 20 2.76 10.88 -26.98
C SER A 20 3.20 9.42 -26.86
N LEU A 21 4.19 9.12 -26.01
CA LEU A 21 4.65 7.75 -25.77
C LEU A 21 3.55 6.90 -25.13
N LEU A 22 2.83 7.45 -24.16
CA LEU A 22 1.73 6.75 -23.51
C LEU A 22 0.58 6.46 -24.48
N GLN A 23 0.24 7.42 -25.35
CA GLN A 23 -0.79 7.24 -26.37
C GLN A 23 -0.38 6.16 -27.36
N LEU A 24 0.86 6.17 -27.84
CA LEU A 24 1.39 5.12 -28.71
C LEU A 24 1.25 3.73 -28.07
N SER A 25 1.64 3.59 -26.80
CA SER A 25 1.48 2.32 -26.07
C SER A 25 0.01 1.91 -25.88
N ALA A 26 -0.90 2.87 -25.70
CA ALA A 26 -2.33 2.59 -25.61
C ALA A 26 -2.90 2.10 -26.96
N ASP A 27 -2.47 2.71 -28.06
CA ASP A 27 -2.90 2.33 -29.42
C ASP A 27 -2.38 0.94 -29.80
N GLU A 28 -1.11 0.64 -29.48
CA GLU A 28 -0.52 -0.70 -29.66
C GLU A 28 -1.25 -1.76 -28.83
N LEU A 29 -1.57 -1.44 -27.57
CA LEU A 29 -2.32 -2.33 -26.69
C LEU A 29 -3.73 -2.56 -27.25
N GLN A 30 -4.40 -1.53 -27.75
CA GLN A 30 -5.71 -1.65 -28.39
C GLN A 30 -5.65 -2.59 -29.59
N ALA A 31 -4.74 -2.35 -30.54
CA ALA A 31 -4.58 -3.20 -31.71
C ALA A 31 -4.27 -4.65 -31.33
N TRP A 32 -3.44 -4.86 -30.30
CA TRP A 32 -3.15 -6.20 -29.79
C TRP A 32 -4.40 -6.86 -29.20
N THR A 33 -5.19 -6.15 -28.38
CA THR A 33 -6.43 -6.70 -27.83
C THR A 33 -7.44 -7.07 -28.92
N GLU A 34 -7.61 -6.22 -29.93
CA GLU A 34 -8.52 -6.47 -31.05
C GLU A 34 -8.09 -7.69 -31.87
N SER A 35 -6.79 -7.82 -32.16
CA SER A 35 -6.25 -8.99 -32.87
C SER A 35 -6.38 -10.30 -32.08
N ASN A 36 -6.47 -10.22 -30.75
CA ASN A 36 -6.70 -11.36 -29.87
C ASN A 36 -8.18 -11.51 -29.44
N HIS A 37 -9.11 -10.87 -30.14
CA HIS A 37 -10.56 -10.95 -29.86
C HIS A 37 -10.95 -10.52 -28.44
N MET A 38 -10.22 -9.55 -27.87
CA MET A 38 -10.50 -8.91 -26.59
C MET A 38 -10.88 -7.44 -26.81
N SER A 39 -11.61 -6.86 -25.85
CA SER A 39 -11.99 -5.46 -25.86
C SER A 39 -11.51 -4.75 -24.60
N LEU A 40 -10.81 -3.63 -24.76
CA LEU A 40 -10.51 -2.73 -23.65
C LEU A 40 -11.79 -2.05 -23.16
N ASN A 41 -11.85 -1.72 -21.88
CA ASN A 41 -12.96 -0.98 -21.28
C ASN A 41 -12.50 0.43 -20.89
N PRO A 42 -12.69 1.44 -21.77
CA PRO A 42 -12.20 2.80 -21.51
C PRO A 42 -12.81 3.45 -20.27
N GLN A 43 -14.02 3.04 -19.86
CA GLN A 43 -14.67 3.57 -18.66
C GLN A 43 -14.04 3.07 -17.36
N LYS A 44 -13.37 1.91 -17.39
CA LYS A 44 -12.63 1.36 -16.24
C LYS A 44 -11.13 1.68 -16.30
N THR A 45 -10.61 2.03 -17.46
CA THR A 45 -9.22 2.45 -17.61
C THR A 45 -9.05 3.86 -17.06
N GLU A 46 -8.01 4.07 -16.28
CA GLU A 46 -7.66 5.35 -15.68
C GLU A 46 -6.20 5.67 -15.98
N VAL A 47 -5.86 6.96 -16.07
CA VAL A 47 -4.48 7.45 -16.22
C VAL A 47 -4.04 8.13 -14.93
N MET A 48 -2.79 7.92 -14.53
CA MET A 48 -2.22 8.59 -13.36
C MET A 48 -0.83 9.12 -13.67
N LEU A 49 -0.64 10.43 -13.54
CA LEU A 49 0.67 11.06 -13.66
C LEU A 49 1.45 10.96 -12.34
N LEU A 50 2.45 10.08 -12.30
CA LEU A 50 3.40 9.97 -11.19
C LEU A 50 4.53 10.98 -11.32
N THR A 51 4.67 11.87 -10.35
CA THR A 51 5.76 12.85 -10.29
C THR A 51 5.96 13.35 -8.86
N THR A 52 7.12 13.97 -8.58
CA THR A 52 7.36 14.58 -7.27
C THR A 52 6.47 15.81 -7.08
N ARG A 53 6.19 16.14 -5.81
CA ARG A 53 5.40 17.33 -5.47
C ARG A 53 5.98 18.61 -6.09
N GLN A 54 7.31 18.78 -6.07
CA GLN A 54 7.98 19.95 -6.62
C GLN A 54 7.75 20.04 -8.14
N LYS A 55 7.95 18.93 -8.86
CA LYS A 55 7.72 18.90 -10.31
C LYS A 55 6.26 19.16 -10.65
N ARG A 56 5.32 18.61 -9.88
CA ARG A 56 3.88 18.85 -10.08
C ARG A 56 3.49 20.32 -9.94
N GLN A 57 4.06 21.02 -8.95
CA GLN A 57 3.83 22.46 -8.75
C GLN A 57 4.37 23.32 -9.90
N ASN A 58 5.39 22.83 -10.60
CA ASN A 58 6.00 23.51 -11.74
C ASN A 58 5.34 23.12 -13.08
N LEU A 59 4.27 22.33 -13.08
CA LEU A 59 3.54 22.03 -14.30
C LEU A 59 2.70 23.23 -14.70
N ALA A 60 3.04 23.84 -15.83
CA ALA A 60 2.27 24.96 -16.38
C ALA A 60 0.91 24.52 -16.93
N THR A 61 0.78 23.25 -17.32
CA THR A 61 -0.41 22.67 -17.96
C THR A 61 -0.76 21.31 -17.33
N PRO A 62 -2.05 20.93 -17.34
CA PRO A 62 -2.49 19.59 -16.95
C PRO A 62 -1.92 18.52 -17.90
N PHE A 63 -1.97 17.25 -17.48
CA PHE A 63 -1.55 16.15 -18.35
C PHE A 63 -2.47 16.06 -19.58
N PRO A 64 -1.93 15.90 -20.80
CA PRO A 64 -2.76 15.75 -22.00
C PRO A 64 -3.73 14.57 -21.90
N THR A 65 -4.94 14.76 -22.43
CA THR A 65 -5.96 13.71 -22.43
C THR A 65 -5.51 12.50 -23.25
N THR A 66 -5.45 11.33 -22.61
CA THR A 66 -5.19 10.05 -23.27
C THR A 66 -6.50 9.43 -23.76
N GLN A 67 -6.48 8.77 -24.91
CA GLN A 67 -7.65 8.15 -25.53
C GLN A 67 -7.43 6.65 -25.75
N ILE A 68 -8.50 5.87 -25.68
CA ILE A 68 -8.57 4.50 -26.23
C ILE A 68 -9.67 4.52 -27.28
N GLY A 69 -9.30 4.27 -28.54
CA GLY A 69 -10.18 4.47 -29.68
C GLY A 69 -10.73 5.89 -29.72
N ALA A 70 -12.05 6.03 -29.65
CA ALA A 70 -12.74 7.32 -29.65
C ALA A 70 -13.09 7.84 -28.23
N GLN A 71 -12.70 7.13 -27.17
CA GLN A 71 -13.08 7.47 -25.79
C GLN A 71 -11.90 8.03 -25.01
N SER A 72 -12.11 9.16 -24.32
CA SER A 72 -11.12 9.76 -23.42
C SER A 72 -11.07 9.04 -22.07
N ILE A 73 -9.86 8.79 -21.59
CA ILE A 73 -9.60 8.23 -20.26
C ILE A 73 -9.52 9.35 -19.22
N THR A 74 -10.00 9.08 -18.00
CA THR A 74 -9.92 10.01 -16.87
C THR A 74 -8.55 9.98 -16.19
N GLU A 75 -7.98 11.17 -15.95
CA GLU A 75 -6.83 11.31 -15.05
C GLU A 75 -7.28 11.24 -13.59
N VAL A 76 -6.61 10.41 -12.78
CA VAL A 76 -6.92 10.22 -11.36
C VAL A 76 -5.73 10.51 -10.45
N GLN A 77 -6.01 10.97 -9.24
CA GLN A 77 -5.00 11.19 -8.20
C GLN A 77 -4.79 9.97 -7.31
N PHE A 78 -5.80 9.12 -7.23
CA PHE A 78 -5.80 7.89 -6.44
C PHE A 78 -6.35 6.76 -7.31
N HIS A 79 -5.67 5.63 -7.31
CA HIS A 79 -6.10 4.43 -8.03
C HIS A 79 -5.93 3.22 -7.12
N LYS A 80 -6.89 2.29 -7.16
CA LYS A 80 -6.84 1.08 -6.36
C LYS A 80 -6.38 -0.08 -7.23
N LEU A 81 -5.12 -0.46 -7.09
CA LEU A 81 -4.52 -1.59 -7.79
C LEU A 81 -4.35 -2.77 -6.83
N MET A 82 -4.99 -3.91 -7.12
CA MET A 82 -4.86 -5.14 -6.31
C MET A 82 -5.04 -4.88 -4.81
N GLY A 83 -6.08 -4.13 -4.40
CA GLY A 83 -6.30 -3.84 -2.98
C GLY A 83 -5.40 -2.77 -2.35
N VAL A 84 -4.35 -2.33 -3.05
CA VAL A 84 -3.47 -1.23 -2.65
C VAL A 84 -3.98 0.07 -3.27
N THR A 85 -3.98 1.17 -2.50
CA THR A 85 -4.34 2.49 -3.02
C THR A 85 -3.06 3.25 -3.32
N ILE A 86 -2.80 3.48 -4.60
CA ILE A 86 -1.66 4.26 -5.08
C ILE A 86 -2.13 5.71 -5.19
N ASP A 87 -1.36 6.64 -4.61
CA ASP A 87 -1.54 8.06 -4.82
C ASP A 87 -0.49 8.59 -5.80
N ASN A 88 -0.84 9.64 -6.53
CA ASN A 88 0.02 10.23 -7.55
C ASN A 88 1.35 10.79 -7.02
N ASN A 89 1.51 10.92 -5.69
CA ASN A 89 2.76 11.34 -5.03
C ASN A 89 3.55 10.16 -4.42
N LEU A 90 3.03 8.92 -4.51
CA LEU A 90 3.57 7.74 -3.82
C LEU A 90 3.84 8.00 -2.32
N SER A 91 2.95 8.76 -1.67
CA SER A 91 3.03 9.05 -0.23
C SER A 91 2.52 7.89 0.63
N TRP A 92 1.69 7.01 0.05
CA TRP A 92 1.02 5.88 0.70
C TRP A 92 0.08 6.25 1.85
N SER A 93 -0.08 7.55 2.13
CA SER A 93 -0.80 8.08 3.28
C SER A 93 -2.27 7.65 3.30
N GLN A 94 -2.94 7.71 2.15
CA GLN A 94 -4.33 7.29 1.98
C GLN A 94 -4.50 5.78 2.17
N HIS A 95 -3.57 4.98 1.62
CA HIS A 95 -3.58 3.54 1.82
C HIS A 95 -3.38 3.18 3.30
N ILE A 96 -2.35 3.74 3.93
CA ILE A 96 -2.06 3.51 5.36
C ILE A 96 -3.24 3.92 6.23
N SER A 97 -3.88 5.05 5.95
CA SER A 97 -5.08 5.50 6.67
C SER A 97 -6.23 4.50 6.55
N THR A 98 -6.51 4.03 5.33
CA THR A 98 -7.59 3.07 5.05
C THR A 98 -7.31 1.72 5.71
N THR A 99 -6.08 1.22 5.58
CA THR A 99 -5.60 -0.02 6.20
C THR A 99 -5.66 0.08 7.73
N SER A 100 -5.22 1.20 8.32
CA SER A 100 -5.29 1.45 9.76
C SER A 100 -6.73 1.48 10.28
N LYS A 101 -7.67 2.04 9.52
CA LYS A 101 -9.11 2.01 9.84
C LYS A 101 -9.68 0.60 9.79
N ASN A 102 -9.32 -0.18 8.78
CA ASN A 102 -9.73 -1.59 8.66
C ASN A 102 -9.22 -2.40 9.87
N ILE A 103 -7.93 -2.31 10.17
CA ILE A 103 -7.33 -3.00 11.33
C ILE A 103 -7.96 -2.52 12.63
N SER A 104 -8.26 -1.22 12.77
CA SER A 104 -8.93 -0.68 13.97
C SER A 104 -10.29 -1.34 14.23
N LYS A 105 -11.07 -1.64 13.19
CA LYS A 105 -12.34 -2.37 13.32
C LYS A 105 -12.12 -3.79 13.85
N LYS A 106 -11.10 -4.50 13.33
CA LYS A 106 -10.73 -5.85 13.78
C LYS A 106 -10.21 -5.85 15.22
N VAL A 107 -9.43 -4.84 15.60
CA VAL A 107 -8.98 -4.66 16.99
C VAL A 107 -10.16 -4.39 17.92
N TYR A 108 -11.15 -3.61 17.48
CA TYR A 108 -12.37 -3.40 18.24
C TYR A 108 -13.12 -4.72 18.46
N GLN A 109 -13.31 -5.53 17.42
CA GLN A 109 -13.91 -6.86 17.54
C GLN A 109 -13.15 -7.73 18.56
N LEU A 110 -11.83 -7.84 18.42
CA LEU A 110 -10.98 -8.56 19.38
C LEU A 110 -11.16 -8.02 20.80
N SER A 111 -11.26 -6.69 20.97
CA SER A 111 -11.41 -6.08 22.29
C SER A 111 -12.71 -6.45 23.01
N ARG A 112 -13.77 -6.79 22.26
CA ARG A 112 -15.06 -7.22 22.80
C ARG A 112 -15.05 -8.68 23.23
N ILE A 113 -14.34 -9.54 22.49
CA ILE A 113 -14.35 -10.98 22.71
C ILE A 113 -13.15 -11.49 23.53
N LYS A 114 -12.09 -10.68 23.69
CA LYS A 114 -10.82 -11.09 24.31
C LYS A 114 -10.93 -11.72 25.70
N HIS A 115 -11.98 -11.42 26.47
CA HIS A 115 -12.18 -11.97 27.82
C HIS A 115 -12.82 -13.37 27.80
N PHE A 116 -13.40 -13.77 26.67
CA PHE A 116 -13.98 -15.10 26.45
C PHE A 116 -13.02 -16.03 25.71
N LEU A 117 -11.85 -15.53 25.29
CA LEU A 117 -10.88 -16.27 24.49
C LEU A 117 -9.61 -16.55 25.30
N ASP A 118 -9.10 -17.77 25.16
CA ASP A 118 -7.79 -18.12 25.66
C ASP A 118 -6.67 -17.39 24.89
N THR A 119 -5.44 -17.47 25.40
CA THR A 119 -4.31 -16.73 24.81
C THR A 119 -3.97 -17.23 23.41
N HIS A 120 -4.13 -18.53 23.14
CA HIS A 120 -3.84 -19.10 21.83
C HIS A 120 -4.83 -18.56 20.79
N THR A 121 -6.13 -18.59 21.06
CA THR A 121 -7.15 -18.09 20.12
C THR A 121 -7.01 -16.58 19.87
N ARG A 122 -6.67 -15.79 20.88
CA ARG A 122 -6.38 -14.35 20.69
C ARG A 122 -5.21 -14.12 19.75
N LYS A 123 -4.14 -14.90 19.89
CA LYS A 123 -2.97 -14.84 19.01
C LYS A 123 -3.33 -15.29 17.59
N LEU A 124 -4.10 -16.38 17.45
CA LEU A 124 -4.58 -16.85 16.16
C LEU A 124 -5.43 -15.79 15.44
N PHE A 125 -6.35 -15.13 16.14
CA PHE A 125 -7.14 -14.03 15.61
C PHE A 125 -6.24 -12.90 15.09
N TYR A 126 -5.21 -12.53 15.86
CA TYR A 126 -4.26 -11.51 15.44
C TYR A 126 -3.53 -11.89 14.16
N LEU A 127 -2.96 -13.10 14.10
CA LEU A 127 -2.18 -13.56 12.94
C LEU A 127 -3.06 -13.64 11.67
N THR A 128 -4.25 -14.22 11.80
CA THR A 128 -5.14 -14.50 10.65
C THR A 128 -5.86 -13.26 10.14
N HIS A 129 -6.25 -12.32 11.00
CA HIS A 129 -7.08 -11.18 10.59
C HIS A 129 -6.35 -9.84 10.57
N ILE A 130 -5.34 -9.65 11.43
CA ILE A 130 -4.63 -8.38 11.56
C ILE A 130 -3.29 -8.44 10.85
N GLN A 131 -2.45 -9.43 11.18
CA GLN A 131 -1.12 -9.57 10.60
C GLN A 131 -1.18 -9.80 9.09
N SER A 132 -2.08 -10.69 8.62
CA SER A 132 -2.30 -10.94 7.19
C SER A 132 -2.57 -9.67 6.36
N VAL A 133 -3.31 -8.70 6.92
CA VAL A 133 -3.60 -7.42 6.25
C VAL A 133 -2.36 -6.52 6.22
N ILE A 134 -1.54 -6.56 7.26
CA ILE A 134 -0.28 -5.80 7.33
C ILE A 134 0.75 -6.40 6.35
N ASP A 135 0.86 -7.73 6.31
CA ASP A 135 1.85 -8.44 5.51
C ASP A 135 1.56 -8.31 4.01
N TYR A 136 0.28 -8.19 3.63
CA TYR A 136 -0.15 -8.01 2.24
C TYR A 136 0.54 -6.85 1.53
N ALA A 137 0.80 -5.75 2.25
CA ALA A 137 1.44 -4.55 1.72
C ALA A 137 2.83 -4.31 2.35
N SER A 138 3.49 -5.37 2.81
CA SER A 138 4.79 -5.33 3.50
C SER A 138 5.86 -4.53 2.75
N THR A 139 5.94 -4.68 1.43
CA THR A 139 6.90 -3.98 0.56
C THR A 139 6.68 -2.47 0.51
N LEU A 140 5.46 -2.00 0.74
CA LEU A 140 5.14 -0.57 0.69
C LEU A 140 5.61 0.17 1.95
N TRP A 141 5.67 -0.52 3.08
CA TRP A 141 5.98 0.08 4.38
C TRP A 141 7.38 0.67 4.43
N ASP A 142 8.34 0.10 3.69
CA ASP A 142 9.71 0.60 3.63
C ASP A 142 9.81 1.92 2.83
N SER A 143 8.95 2.08 1.82
CA SER A 143 8.89 3.31 1.02
C SER A 143 8.06 4.43 1.65
N ALA A 144 7.32 4.13 2.72
CA ALA A 144 6.45 5.09 3.39
C ALA A 144 7.23 5.96 4.38
N SER A 145 6.85 7.24 4.48
CA SER A 145 7.47 8.13 5.46
C SER A 145 7.17 7.68 6.89
N GLY A 146 8.14 7.87 7.79
CA GLY A 146 7.97 7.52 9.20
C GLY A 146 6.78 8.23 9.89
N SER A 147 6.39 9.41 9.40
CA SER A 147 5.18 10.11 9.86
C SER A 147 3.89 9.45 9.37
N SER A 148 3.83 9.06 8.10
CA SER A 148 2.69 8.34 7.51
C SER A 148 2.46 6.98 8.18
N MET A 149 3.51 6.33 8.68
CA MET A 149 3.42 5.02 9.32
C MET A 149 2.85 5.06 10.75
N LYS A 150 2.89 6.22 11.45
CA LYS A 150 2.45 6.36 12.86
C LYS A 150 1.06 5.79 13.15
N PRO A 151 0.02 6.02 12.33
CA PRO A 151 -1.31 5.45 12.54
C PRO A 151 -1.29 3.92 12.54
N LEU A 152 -0.55 3.30 11.61
CA LEU A 152 -0.49 1.85 11.47
C LEU A 152 0.15 1.21 12.71
N ALA A 153 1.31 1.70 13.15
CA ALA A 153 1.96 1.17 14.35
C ALA A 153 1.16 1.44 15.63
N SER A 154 0.45 2.57 15.71
CA SER A 154 -0.44 2.85 16.85
C SER A 154 -1.54 1.78 16.96
N VAL A 155 -2.18 1.45 15.84
CA VAL A 155 -3.21 0.41 15.79
C VAL A 155 -2.61 -0.98 16.05
N GLN A 156 -1.44 -1.30 15.49
CA GLN A 156 -0.75 -2.57 15.75
C GLN A 156 -0.40 -2.73 17.24
N ARG A 157 0.07 -1.67 17.91
CA ARG A 157 0.31 -1.69 19.37
C ARG A 157 -0.97 -1.92 20.17
N ARG A 158 -2.09 -1.31 19.75
CA ARG A 158 -3.40 -1.55 20.39
C ARG A 158 -3.84 -3.00 20.23
N ALA A 159 -3.61 -3.60 19.06
CA ALA A 159 -3.89 -5.00 18.81
C ALA A 159 -3.07 -5.92 19.74
N ILE A 160 -1.76 -5.69 19.85
CA ILE A 160 -0.87 -6.46 20.73
C ILE A 160 -1.31 -6.37 22.20
N LYS A 161 -1.70 -5.18 22.66
CA LYS A 161 -2.26 -4.99 24.01
C LYS A 161 -3.53 -5.81 24.24
N ALA A 162 -4.41 -5.87 23.24
CA ALA A 162 -5.64 -6.65 23.31
C ALA A 162 -5.35 -8.16 23.37
N VAL A 163 -4.38 -8.65 22.59
CA VAL A 163 -3.92 -10.05 22.64
C VAL A 163 -3.33 -10.39 24.00
N LEU A 164 -2.46 -9.53 24.55
CA LEU A 164 -1.75 -9.78 25.81
C LEU A 164 -2.56 -9.48 27.08
N LEU A 165 -3.75 -8.87 26.95
CA LEU A 165 -4.54 -8.33 28.07
C LEU A 165 -3.74 -7.37 28.99
N LYS A 166 -2.73 -6.68 28.44
CA LYS A 166 -1.89 -5.75 29.22
C LYS A 166 -2.35 -4.30 29.04
N PRO A 167 -2.68 -3.56 30.12
CA PRO A 167 -3.11 -2.17 30.03
C PRO A 167 -1.96 -1.23 29.64
N LYS A 168 -0.72 -1.55 30.02
CA LYS A 168 0.50 -0.81 29.65
C LYS A 168 1.46 -1.73 28.90
N LEU A 169 1.89 -1.29 27.71
CA LEU A 169 3.04 -1.83 27.02
C LEU A 169 4.11 -0.75 27.07
N ASP A 170 5.25 -1.03 27.71
CA ASP A 170 6.42 -0.18 27.67
C ASP A 170 6.96 -0.17 26.22
N PRO A 171 7.15 1.00 25.58
CA PRO A 171 7.69 1.10 24.22
C PRO A 171 9.01 0.32 24.04
N ARG A 172 9.84 0.25 25.09
CA ARG A 172 11.13 -0.47 25.06
C ARG A 172 10.95 -1.99 25.15
N LYS A 173 9.84 -2.46 25.71
CA LYS A 173 9.50 -3.89 25.83
C LYS A 173 8.56 -4.38 24.73
N ALA A 174 8.11 -3.50 23.83
CA ALA A 174 7.24 -3.88 22.71
C ALA A 174 7.94 -4.85 21.76
N SER A 175 9.23 -4.62 21.46
CA SER A 175 10.08 -5.53 20.68
C SER A 175 10.23 -6.89 21.37
N VAL A 176 10.45 -6.90 22.69
CA VAL A 176 10.59 -8.13 23.50
C VAL A 176 9.27 -8.91 23.61
N ALA A 177 8.13 -8.21 23.76
CA ALA A 177 6.80 -8.81 23.79
C ALA A 177 6.43 -9.45 22.45
N CYS A 178 6.87 -8.85 21.33
CA CYS A 178 6.77 -9.41 19.99
C CYS A 178 7.59 -10.69 19.81
N LYS A 179 8.83 -10.72 20.30
CA LYS A 179 9.68 -11.94 20.30
C LYS A 179 9.04 -13.08 21.09
N THR A 180 8.42 -12.78 22.23
CA THR A 180 7.76 -13.80 23.08
C THR A 180 6.44 -14.32 22.47
N THR A 181 5.80 -13.52 21.60
CA THR A 181 4.51 -13.86 20.99
C THR A 181 4.62 -14.31 19.55
N GLY A 182 5.79 -14.26 18.90
CA GLY A 182 5.94 -14.55 17.47
C GLY A 182 5.18 -13.55 16.57
N ILE A 183 4.92 -12.34 17.07
CA ILE A 183 4.21 -11.28 16.34
C ILE A 183 5.25 -10.36 15.69
N VAL A 184 5.28 -10.30 14.35
CA VAL A 184 6.17 -9.41 13.60
C VAL A 184 5.59 -8.00 13.57
N THR A 185 6.27 -7.04 14.20
CA THR A 185 5.90 -5.63 14.08
C THR A 185 6.51 -5.00 12.86
N VAL A 186 5.77 -4.09 12.21
CA VAL A 186 6.37 -3.22 11.20
C VAL A 186 7.37 -2.32 11.90
N SER A 187 8.66 -2.46 11.58
CA SER A 187 9.75 -1.71 12.18
C SER A 187 9.59 -0.22 11.86
N MET A 188 9.55 0.60 12.92
CA MET A 188 9.61 2.05 12.81
C MET A 188 11.02 2.53 13.07
N THR A 189 11.95 2.23 12.16
CA THR A 189 13.25 2.90 12.17
C THR A 189 13.16 4.09 11.22
N PRO A 190 13.28 5.34 11.71
CA PRO A 190 13.54 6.46 10.82
C PRO A 190 14.88 6.20 10.17
N GLY A 191 14.95 6.31 8.84
CA GLY A 191 16.22 6.29 8.11
C GLY A 191 17.17 7.34 8.67
N ILE A 192 18.09 6.89 9.52
CA ILE A 192 19.36 7.55 9.76
C ILE A 192 20.34 6.69 8.97
N GLY A 193 20.97 7.29 7.97
CA GLY A 193 22.04 6.66 7.23
C GLY A 193 23.15 6.26 8.20
N ASN A 194 23.18 4.98 8.55
CA ASN A 194 24.39 4.31 8.98
C ASN A 194 24.25 2.84 8.62
N THR A 195 24.83 2.48 7.48
CA THR A 195 25.09 1.09 7.10
C THR A 195 26.11 0.52 8.06
N ARG A 196 25.63 -0.07 9.16
CA ARG A 196 26.27 -1.06 10.05
C ARG A 196 25.24 -1.31 11.16
N ASP A 197 24.86 -2.58 11.35
CA ASP A 197 23.84 -3.10 12.30
C ASP A 197 22.47 -3.50 11.72
N CYS A 198 22.36 -3.68 10.39
CA CYS A 198 21.26 -4.46 9.80
C CYS A 198 21.76 -5.83 9.32
N GLU A 199 22.20 -6.65 10.27
CA GLU A 199 22.27 -8.10 10.03
C GLU A 199 20.94 -8.73 10.47
N SER A 200 20.22 -9.19 9.45
CA SER A 200 19.33 -10.36 9.44
C SER A 200 18.39 -10.59 10.62
N GLU A 201 17.11 -10.28 10.40
CA GLU A 201 16.03 -11.24 10.66
C GLU A 201 14.81 -10.89 9.80
N VAL A 202 15.01 -10.96 8.48
CA VAL A 202 13.91 -11.33 7.58
C VAL A 202 13.60 -12.79 7.94
N CYS A 203 12.63 -12.99 8.84
CA CYS A 203 12.09 -14.31 9.08
C CYS A 203 11.29 -14.69 7.84
N SER A 204 11.98 -15.41 6.94
CA SER A 204 11.43 -16.06 5.76
C SER A 204 10.18 -16.84 6.16
N VAL A 205 9.05 -16.49 5.55
CA VAL A 205 7.83 -17.29 5.60
C VAL A 205 8.12 -18.56 4.79
N ARG A 206 8.29 -19.68 5.49
CA ARG A 206 8.14 -21.04 4.97
C ARG A 206 7.05 -21.74 5.77
#